data_AF-A0A5T5FHA5-F1
#
_entry.id   AF-A0A5T5FHA5-F1
#
_cell.length_a   1.000
_cell.length_b   1.000
_cell.length_c   1.000
_cell.angle_alpha   90.00
_cell.angle_beta   90.00
_cell.angle_gamma   90.00
#
_symmetry.space_group_name_H-M   'P 1'
#
loop_
_entity.id
_entity.type
_entity.pdbx_description
1 polymer ?
#
loop_
_entity_poly.entity_id
_entity_poly.type
_entity_poly.pdbx_seq_one_letter_code
_entity_poly.pdbx_strand_id
1 'polypeptide(L)'
;LAASFSSENNFKHIVNETSKFFIRCKMISDLHASIFSKLYAVLALRIHKERDRFDISKLHGAFNEILLDKDPEDVRFSTNVRSLIYQKKGDNKPIKCLLMTIQENWEWLKQPCQGNSLNRLKREDQTIIFDFNSMTLEHIYPYSALHEDKDMDMEKLKNNIGNIVLLDPTRNNKNDNKPFIDKKNSFENTGIGIHSWIYEQKEWTEESVKKLTETYVDAAVKVFSFS
;
A
#
# COMPACT_ATOMS: atom_id res chain seq x y z
N LEU A 1 1.15 -19.69 -16.81
CA LEU A 1 1.74 -19.35 -15.49
C LEU A 1 2.01 -20.66 -14.74
N ALA A 2 3.03 -20.75 -13.88
CA ALA A 2 3.35 -22.00 -13.17
C ALA A 2 2.21 -22.48 -12.25
N ALA A 3 1.49 -21.54 -11.63
CA ALA A 3 0.33 -21.79 -10.77
C ALA A 3 -0.98 -22.04 -11.54
N SER A 4 -0.98 -22.05 -12.89
CA SER A 4 -2.22 -22.24 -13.68
C SER A 4 -2.90 -23.60 -13.48
N PHE A 5 -2.22 -24.55 -12.85
CA PHE A 5 -2.74 -25.87 -12.50
C PHE A 5 -3.01 -26.03 -11.01
N SER A 6 -3.00 -24.93 -10.26
CA SER A 6 -3.38 -24.89 -8.84
C SER A 6 -4.84 -24.47 -8.70
N SER A 7 -5.45 -24.78 -7.57
CA SER A 7 -6.77 -24.30 -7.19
C SER A 7 -6.83 -22.76 -7.22
N GLU A 8 -8.00 -22.23 -7.50
CA GLU A 8 -8.21 -20.78 -7.63
C GLU A 8 -7.69 -19.99 -6.42
N ASN A 9 -7.98 -20.46 -5.21
CA ASN A 9 -7.50 -19.84 -3.98
C ASN A 9 -5.96 -19.85 -3.88
N ASN A 10 -5.33 -20.98 -4.23
CA ASN A 10 -3.87 -21.08 -4.16
C ASN A 10 -3.21 -20.21 -5.24
N PHE A 11 -3.76 -20.21 -6.45
CA PHE A 11 -3.33 -19.32 -7.53
C PHE A 11 -3.41 -17.85 -7.10
N LYS A 12 -4.56 -17.43 -6.55
CA LYS A 12 -4.77 -16.06 -6.03
C LYS A 12 -3.73 -15.69 -4.98
N HIS A 13 -3.53 -16.53 -3.96
CA HIS A 13 -2.54 -16.25 -2.91
C HIS A 13 -1.12 -16.13 -3.48
N ILE A 14 -0.71 -17.05 -4.37
CA ILE A 14 0.62 -17.00 -4.99
C ILE A 14 0.81 -15.68 -5.75
N VAL A 15 -0.17 -15.27 -6.57
CA VAL A 15 -0.08 -14.03 -7.35
C VAL A 15 -0.06 -12.79 -6.45
N ASN A 16 -0.93 -12.73 -5.45
CA ASN A 16 -1.01 -11.60 -4.52
C ASN A 16 0.30 -11.44 -3.75
N GLU A 17 0.81 -12.51 -3.16
CA GLU A 17 2.03 -12.47 -2.35
C GLU A 17 3.27 -12.20 -3.20
N THR A 18 3.35 -12.76 -4.41
CA THR A 18 4.43 -12.43 -5.37
C THR A 18 4.39 -10.96 -5.76
N SER A 19 3.19 -10.39 -5.95
CA SER A 19 3.02 -8.98 -6.29
C SER A 19 3.44 -8.07 -5.14
N LYS A 20 3.03 -8.38 -3.90
CA LYS A 20 3.48 -7.66 -2.69
C LYS A 20 4.99 -7.70 -2.54
N PHE A 21 5.60 -8.87 -2.75
CA PHE A 21 7.06 -9.01 -2.67
C PHE A 21 7.76 -8.14 -3.71
N PHE A 22 7.27 -8.12 -4.96
CA PHE A 22 7.79 -7.24 -6.00
C PHE A 22 7.63 -5.76 -5.67
N ILE A 23 6.46 -5.34 -5.18
CA ILE A 23 6.19 -3.96 -4.77
C ILE A 23 7.18 -3.53 -3.68
N ARG A 24 7.30 -4.33 -2.62
CA ARG A 24 8.23 -4.08 -1.52
C ARG A 24 9.66 -3.98 -2.02
N CYS A 25 10.15 -5.03 -2.67
CA CYS A 25 11.56 -5.14 -3.01
C CYS A 25 11.95 -4.19 -4.15
N LYS A 26 11.20 -4.15 -5.25
CA LYS A 26 11.60 -3.39 -6.43
C LYS A 26 11.01 -1.99 -6.49
N MET A 27 9.70 -1.85 -6.26
CA MET A 27 9.03 -0.56 -6.49
C MET A 27 9.30 0.46 -5.39
N ILE A 28 9.34 0.02 -4.12
CA ILE A 28 9.52 0.90 -2.97
C ILE A 28 10.97 0.86 -2.50
N SER A 29 11.52 -0.32 -2.24
CA SER A 29 12.90 -0.42 -1.75
C SER A 29 13.93 -0.21 -2.86
N ASP A 30 13.61 -0.33 -4.14
CA ASP A 30 14.59 -0.30 -5.26
C ASP A 30 15.78 -1.27 -5.04
N LEU A 31 15.47 -2.52 -4.69
CA LEU A 31 16.43 -3.62 -4.75
C LEU A 31 16.71 -4.00 -6.22
N HIS A 32 17.89 -4.55 -6.46
CA HIS A 32 18.29 -4.96 -7.81
C HIS A 32 17.45 -6.15 -8.31
N ALA A 33 17.09 -6.12 -9.60
CA ALA A 33 16.15 -7.09 -10.18
C ALA A 33 16.69 -8.53 -10.22
N SER A 34 18.00 -8.72 -10.07
CA SER A 34 18.64 -10.06 -10.06
C SER A 34 18.11 -10.98 -8.95
N ILE A 35 17.57 -10.42 -7.86
CA ILE A 35 16.92 -11.18 -6.79
C ILE A 35 15.77 -12.04 -7.35
N PHE A 36 14.96 -11.46 -8.24
CA PHE A 36 13.79 -12.14 -8.80
C PHE A 36 14.16 -13.24 -9.80
N SER A 37 15.18 -13.00 -10.63
CA SER A 37 15.58 -13.96 -11.68
C SER A 37 15.92 -15.33 -11.11
N LYS A 38 16.63 -15.37 -9.98
CA LYS A 38 16.98 -16.63 -9.29
C LYS A 38 15.79 -17.17 -8.49
N LEU A 39 15.15 -16.32 -7.70
CA LEU A 39 14.09 -16.72 -6.77
C LEU A 39 12.85 -17.25 -7.50
N TYR A 40 12.35 -16.52 -8.51
CA TYR A 40 11.14 -16.88 -9.22
C TYR A 40 11.31 -18.11 -10.09
N ALA A 41 12.49 -18.35 -10.67
CA ALA A 41 12.76 -19.58 -11.42
C ALA A 41 12.63 -20.83 -10.53
N VAL A 42 13.20 -20.78 -9.33
CA VAL A 42 13.13 -21.88 -8.35
C VAL A 42 11.69 -22.10 -7.87
N LEU A 43 11.00 -21.02 -7.48
CA LEU A 43 9.62 -21.09 -7.01
C LEU A 43 8.65 -21.55 -8.10
N ALA A 44 8.79 -21.05 -9.33
CA ALA A 44 7.94 -21.46 -10.45
C ALA A 44 8.05 -22.95 -10.74
N LEU A 45 9.27 -23.51 -10.74
CA LEU A 45 9.46 -24.95 -10.90
C LEU A 45 8.80 -25.75 -9.76
N ARG A 46 8.92 -25.26 -8.52
CA ARG A 46 8.31 -25.91 -7.35
C ARG A 46 6.79 -25.88 -7.40
N ILE A 47 6.20 -24.71 -7.68
CA ILE A 47 4.76 -24.53 -7.85
C ILE A 47 4.24 -25.45 -8.96
N HIS A 48 4.93 -25.50 -10.10
CA HIS A 48 4.52 -26.34 -11.22
C HIS A 48 4.55 -27.85 -10.88
N LYS A 49 5.56 -28.30 -10.12
CA LYS A 49 5.69 -29.70 -9.69
C LYS A 49 4.66 -30.08 -8.62
N GLU A 50 4.43 -29.21 -7.64
CA GLU A 50 3.55 -29.49 -6.50
C GLU A 50 2.06 -29.22 -6.83
N ARG A 51 1.76 -28.33 -7.80
CA ARG A 51 0.40 -27.95 -8.26
C ARG A 51 -0.52 -27.56 -7.09
N ASP A 52 -1.63 -28.25 -6.90
CA ASP A 52 -2.57 -28.06 -5.79
C ASP A 52 -1.97 -28.36 -4.41
N ARG A 53 -0.89 -29.16 -4.36
CA ARG A 53 -0.20 -29.49 -3.11
C ARG A 53 0.84 -28.45 -2.70
N PHE A 54 1.03 -27.40 -3.50
CA PHE A 54 1.93 -26.32 -3.15
C PHE A 54 1.41 -25.55 -1.93
N ASP A 55 2.24 -25.48 -0.89
CA ASP A 55 1.94 -24.75 0.34
C ASP A 55 2.52 -23.33 0.26
N ILE A 56 1.65 -22.33 0.43
CA ILE A 56 2.01 -20.91 0.41
C ILE A 56 3.05 -20.55 1.49
N SER A 57 3.14 -21.30 2.59
CA SER A 57 4.15 -21.11 3.63
C SER A 57 5.59 -21.21 3.07
N LYS A 58 5.79 -22.06 2.05
CA LYS A 58 7.09 -22.22 1.36
C LYS A 58 7.45 -20.97 0.55
N LEU A 59 6.45 -20.31 -0.04
CA LEU A 59 6.63 -19.05 -0.75
C LEU A 59 7.02 -17.94 0.24
N HIS A 60 6.28 -17.83 1.33
CA HIS A 60 6.52 -16.88 2.41
C HIS A 60 7.92 -17.06 3.01
N GLY A 61 8.33 -18.29 3.32
CA GLY A 61 9.67 -18.58 3.82
C GLY A 61 10.78 -18.11 2.87
N ALA A 62 10.65 -18.39 1.57
CA ALA A 62 11.63 -17.97 0.57
C ALA A 62 11.69 -16.45 0.40
N PHE A 63 10.57 -15.75 0.51
CA PHE A 63 10.53 -14.29 0.50
C PHE A 63 11.17 -13.71 1.77
N ASN A 64 10.83 -14.27 2.94
CA ASN A 64 11.36 -13.81 4.22
C ASN A 64 12.89 -14.00 4.32
N GLU A 65 13.44 -15.10 3.79
CA GLU A 65 14.89 -15.31 3.70
C GLU A 65 15.60 -14.17 2.94
N ILE A 66 15.03 -13.71 1.83
CA ILE A 66 15.58 -12.58 1.07
C ILE A 66 15.45 -11.27 1.85
N LEU A 67 14.31 -11.05 2.52
CA LEU A 67 14.12 -9.83 3.30
C LEU A 67 15.11 -9.77 4.47
N LEU A 68 15.32 -10.87 5.19
CA LEU A 68 16.30 -10.95 6.27
C LEU A 68 17.74 -10.74 5.79
N ASP A 69 18.08 -11.19 4.58
CA ASP A 69 19.41 -10.95 3.99
C ASP A 69 19.61 -9.50 3.52
N LYS A 70 18.56 -8.84 3.01
CA LYS A 70 18.68 -7.52 2.35
C LYS A 70 18.26 -6.32 3.20
N ASP A 71 17.35 -6.52 4.15
CA ASP A 71 16.73 -5.47 4.97
C ASP A 71 16.16 -6.06 6.28
N PRO A 72 17.01 -6.63 7.16
CA PRO A 72 16.58 -7.45 8.31
C PRO A 72 15.69 -6.74 9.33
N GLU A 73 15.75 -5.41 9.39
CA GLU A 73 15.00 -4.58 10.34
C GLU A 73 13.97 -3.68 9.63
N ASP A 74 13.68 -3.93 8.36
CA ASP A 74 12.77 -3.13 7.53
C ASP A 74 13.17 -1.64 7.42
N VAL A 75 14.40 -1.27 7.81
CA VAL A 75 14.87 0.13 7.86
C VAL A 75 14.86 0.77 6.48
N ARG A 76 15.33 0.03 5.46
CA ARG A 76 15.35 0.55 4.09
C ARG A 76 13.94 0.70 3.55
N PHE A 77 13.10 -0.32 3.74
CA PHE A 77 11.72 -0.28 3.29
C PHE A 77 10.92 0.85 3.96
N SER A 78 10.95 0.95 5.28
CA SER A 78 10.24 1.99 6.03
C SER A 78 10.72 3.41 5.70
N THR A 79 12.04 3.60 5.54
CA THR A 79 12.62 4.88 5.10
C THR A 79 12.12 5.25 3.71
N ASN A 80 12.06 4.29 2.78
CA ASN A 80 11.58 4.54 1.43
C ASN A 80 10.07 4.77 1.35
N VAL A 81 9.26 4.10 2.18
CA VAL A 81 7.83 4.41 2.31
C VAL A 81 7.65 5.86 2.77
N ARG A 82 8.40 6.28 3.81
CA ARG A 82 8.34 7.64 4.35
C ARG A 82 8.77 8.70 3.32
N SER A 83 9.69 8.36 2.41
CA SER A 83 10.20 9.27 1.37
C SER A 83 9.42 9.24 0.06
N LEU A 84 8.30 8.51 -0.03
CA LEU A 84 7.43 8.55 -1.19
C LEU A 84 6.82 9.95 -1.38
N ILE A 85 7.05 10.51 -2.57
CA ILE A 85 6.60 11.85 -2.96
C ILE A 85 5.77 11.74 -4.23
N TYR A 86 4.59 12.35 -4.22
CA TYR A 86 3.73 12.48 -5.40
C TYR A 86 4.41 13.29 -6.50
N GLN A 87 4.37 12.76 -7.71
CA GLN A 87 4.97 13.36 -8.90
C GLN A 87 3.89 13.81 -9.89
N LYS A 88 3.80 15.12 -10.17
CA LYS A 88 2.80 15.66 -11.13
C LYS A 88 2.95 15.06 -12.54
N LYS A 89 4.18 14.87 -12.99
CA LYS A 89 4.53 14.37 -14.34
C LYS A 89 5.42 13.13 -14.24
N GLY A 90 5.13 12.25 -13.28
CA GLY A 90 5.97 11.09 -12.99
C GLY A 90 5.17 9.86 -12.61
N ASP A 91 5.87 8.85 -12.09
CA ASP A 91 5.28 7.56 -11.78
C ASP A 91 4.81 7.50 -10.32
N ASN A 92 3.50 7.56 -10.13
CA ASN A 92 2.86 7.41 -8.82
C ASN A 92 2.39 5.97 -8.54
N LYS A 93 2.74 5.00 -9.39
CA LYS A 93 2.38 3.59 -9.16
C LYS A 93 2.84 3.06 -7.81
N PRO A 94 4.06 3.37 -7.29
CA PRO A 94 4.47 2.90 -5.96
C PRO A 94 3.53 3.38 -4.85
N ILE A 95 3.12 4.65 -4.88
CA ILE A 95 2.16 5.23 -3.92
C ILE A 95 0.82 4.49 -4.02
N LYS A 96 0.31 4.32 -5.24
CA LYS A 96 -0.99 3.68 -5.45
C LYS A 96 -1.00 2.22 -5.01
N CYS A 97 0.03 1.46 -5.38
CA CYS A 97 0.21 0.08 -4.94
C CYS A 97 0.28 -0.01 -3.41
N LEU A 98 1.06 0.85 -2.76
CA LEU A 98 1.16 0.90 -1.30
C LEU A 98 -0.22 1.11 -0.65
N LEU A 99 -0.92 2.18 -1.04
CA LEU A 99 -2.19 2.55 -0.43
C LEU A 99 -3.28 1.50 -0.70
N MET A 100 -3.31 0.91 -1.90
CA MET A 100 -4.26 -0.15 -2.23
C MET A 100 -3.99 -1.40 -1.39
N THR A 101 -2.73 -1.81 -1.27
CA THR A 101 -2.38 -3.00 -0.48
C THR A 101 -2.72 -2.78 1.01
N ILE A 102 -2.47 -1.59 1.55
CA ILE A 102 -2.88 -1.24 2.92
C ILE A 102 -4.40 -1.35 3.08
N GLN A 103 -5.15 -0.79 2.13
CA GLN A 103 -6.61 -0.79 2.18
C GLN A 103 -7.21 -2.20 2.09
N GLU A 104 -6.72 -3.05 1.19
CA GLU A 104 -7.16 -4.46 1.06
C GLU A 104 -6.95 -5.27 2.34
N ASN A 105 -6.02 -4.82 3.19
CA ASN A 105 -5.66 -5.47 4.45
C ASN A 105 -6.16 -4.68 5.68
N TRP A 106 -7.01 -3.67 5.50
CA TRP A 106 -7.42 -2.75 6.58
C TRP A 106 -8.15 -3.45 7.73
N GLU A 107 -9.09 -4.36 7.43
CA GLU A 107 -9.83 -5.10 8.45
C GLU A 107 -8.94 -6.03 9.28
N TRP A 108 -7.87 -6.56 8.67
CA TRP A 108 -6.84 -7.30 9.38
C TRP A 108 -5.98 -6.36 10.24
N LEU A 109 -5.56 -5.22 9.69
CA LEU A 109 -4.75 -4.23 10.40
C LEU A 109 -5.41 -3.67 11.67
N LYS A 110 -6.74 -3.53 11.69
CA LYS A 110 -7.48 -3.03 12.87
C LYS A 110 -7.59 -4.04 14.03
N GLN A 111 -7.22 -5.30 13.83
CA GLN A 111 -7.37 -6.31 14.88
C GLN A 111 -6.28 -6.18 15.95
N PRO A 112 -6.61 -6.40 17.24
CA PRO A 112 -5.64 -6.30 18.32
C PRO A 112 -4.56 -7.39 18.26
N CYS A 113 -4.87 -8.54 17.67
CA CYS A 113 -3.96 -9.66 17.47
C CYS A 113 -3.91 -10.05 15.99
N GLN A 114 -3.02 -9.40 15.25
CA GLN A 114 -2.87 -9.56 13.79
C GLN A 114 -2.33 -10.95 13.42
N GLY A 115 -1.54 -11.58 14.30
CA GLY A 115 -0.89 -12.86 14.03
C GLY A 115 0.20 -12.72 12.97
N ASN A 116 0.37 -13.74 12.13
CA ASN A 116 1.38 -13.79 11.08
C ASN A 116 0.79 -13.55 9.67
N SER A 117 1.65 -13.51 8.66
CA SER A 117 1.30 -13.33 7.25
C SER A 117 0.27 -14.34 6.72
N LEU A 118 0.19 -15.56 7.29
CA LEU A 118 -0.83 -16.54 6.91
C LEU A 118 -2.21 -16.21 7.49
N ASN A 119 -2.28 -15.56 8.66
CA ASN A 119 -3.54 -15.08 9.21
C ASN A 119 -4.09 -13.92 8.38
N ARG A 120 -3.22 -13.03 7.88
CA ARG A 120 -3.58 -11.95 6.95
C ARG A 120 -4.28 -12.48 5.71
N LEU A 121 -3.74 -13.51 5.05
CA LEU A 121 -4.35 -14.11 3.84
C LEU A 121 -5.80 -14.56 4.04
N LYS A 122 -6.15 -15.06 5.24
CA LYS A 122 -7.52 -15.50 5.56
C LYS A 122 -8.49 -14.34 5.79
N ARG A 123 -7.98 -13.11 5.88
CA ARG A 123 -8.72 -11.91 6.29
C ARG A 123 -8.57 -10.75 5.32
N GLU A 124 -8.00 -10.99 4.14
CA GLU A 124 -8.04 -10.01 3.05
C GLU A 124 -9.50 -9.72 2.71
N ASP A 125 -9.85 -8.43 2.61
CA ASP A 125 -11.19 -8.04 2.21
C ASP A 125 -11.42 -8.42 0.74
N GLN A 126 -12.38 -9.32 0.50
CA GLN A 126 -12.75 -9.78 -0.84
C GLN A 126 -14.04 -9.13 -1.33
N THR A 127 -14.64 -8.25 -0.52
CA THR A 127 -15.94 -7.64 -0.80
C THR A 127 -15.81 -6.36 -1.62
N ILE A 128 -14.64 -5.72 -1.59
CA ILE A 128 -14.35 -4.48 -2.30
C ILE A 128 -13.23 -4.72 -3.31
N ILE A 129 -13.52 -4.52 -4.60
CA ILE A 129 -12.53 -4.58 -5.67
C ILE A 129 -12.06 -3.16 -5.98
N PHE A 130 -10.81 -2.87 -5.63
CA PHE A 130 -10.17 -1.61 -6.02
C PHE A 130 -9.56 -1.77 -7.41
N ASP A 131 -10.14 -1.12 -8.41
CA ASP A 131 -9.54 -1.10 -9.74
C ASP A 131 -8.37 -0.11 -9.78
N PHE A 132 -7.18 -0.68 -9.99
CA PHE A 132 -5.93 0.06 -10.08
C PHE A 132 -5.95 1.12 -11.17
N ASN A 133 -6.74 1.00 -12.24
CA ASN A 133 -6.76 2.01 -13.29
C ASN A 133 -7.72 3.17 -12.98
N SER A 134 -8.81 2.91 -12.25
CA SER A 134 -9.84 3.91 -11.96
C SER A 134 -9.62 4.67 -10.65
N MET A 135 -9.04 4.07 -9.60
CA MET A 135 -8.80 4.81 -8.36
C MET A 135 -7.89 6.02 -8.59
N THR A 136 -8.09 7.11 -7.86
CA THR A 136 -7.23 8.31 -7.98
C THR A 136 -6.45 8.56 -6.70
N LEU A 137 -5.40 9.36 -6.80
CA LEU A 137 -4.69 9.89 -5.64
C LEU A 137 -5.22 11.29 -5.38
N GLU A 138 -5.72 11.53 -4.17
CA GLU A 138 -6.21 12.82 -3.71
C GLU A 138 -5.23 13.45 -2.74
N HIS A 139 -5.05 14.76 -2.90
CA HIS A 139 -4.30 15.62 -2.01
C HIS A 139 -5.23 16.17 -0.93
N ILE A 140 -4.98 15.81 0.33
CA ILE A 140 -5.84 16.20 1.47
C ILE A 140 -5.73 17.72 1.71
N TYR A 141 -4.51 18.23 1.91
CA TYR A 141 -4.20 19.63 1.63
C TYR A 141 -4.05 19.82 0.12
N PRO A 142 -4.76 20.77 -0.51
CA PRO A 142 -4.89 20.84 -1.96
C PRO A 142 -3.55 21.02 -2.68
N TYR A 143 -3.41 20.36 -3.83
CA TYR A 143 -2.22 20.45 -4.66
C TYR A 143 -1.92 21.89 -5.12
N SER A 144 -2.97 22.64 -5.47
CA SER A 144 -2.89 24.04 -5.88
C SER A 144 -3.84 24.90 -5.03
N ALA A 145 -3.51 25.04 -3.73
CA ALA A 145 -4.22 25.91 -2.82
C ALA A 145 -4.40 27.34 -3.37
N LEU A 146 -5.57 27.94 -3.14
CA LEU A 146 -5.85 29.33 -3.45
C LEU A 146 -4.96 30.26 -2.61
N HIS A 147 -4.72 31.48 -3.09
CA HIS A 147 -3.75 32.38 -2.44
C HIS A 147 -4.08 32.67 -0.96
N GLU A 148 -5.37 32.78 -0.64
CA GLU A 148 -5.89 33.03 0.70
C GLU A 148 -5.81 31.82 1.64
N ASP A 149 -5.78 30.60 1.08
CA ASP A 149 -5.72 29.33 1.83
C ASP A 149 -4.31 28.73 1.88
N LYS A 150 -3.31 29.42 1.32
CA LYS A 150 -1.94 28.91 1.23
C LYS A 150 -1.26 28.94 2.59
N ASP A 151 -0.87 27.75 3.04
CA ASP A 151 0.00 27.55 4.19
C ASP A 151 1.41 27.16 3.68
N MET A 152 2.40 27.99 3.99
CA MET A 152 3.77 27.83 3.49
C MET A 152 4.49 26.60 4.02
N ASP A 153 4.12 26.10 5.20
CA ASP A 153 4.69 24.88 5.74
C ASP A 153 4.03 23.65 5.11
N MET A 154 2.72 23.71 4.90
CA MET A 154 2.00 22.67 4.15
C MET A 154 2.42 22.60 2.69
N GLU A 155 2.76 23.73 2.04
CA GLU A 155 3.28 23.74 0.66
C GLU A 155 4.56 22.91 0.50
N LYS A 156 5.40 22.83 1.54
CA LYS A 156 6.62 22.00 1.56
C LYS A 156 6.28 20.51 1.66
N LEU A 157 5.18 20.18 2.33
CA LEU A 157 4.79 18.81 2.63
C LEU A 157 3.70 18.25 1.70
N LYS A 158 3.06 19.07 0.86
CA LYS A 158 1.86 18.69 0.11
C LYS A 158 2.00 17.45 -0.77
N ASN A 159 3.21 17.14 -1.24
CA ASN A 159 3.45 15.97 -2.07
C ASN A 159 3.90 14.74 -1.27
N ASN A 160 4.13 14.85 0.04
CA ASN A 160 4.51 13.70 0.87
C ASN A 160 3.36 12.69 0.96
N ILE A 161 3.70 11.41 1.12
CA ILE A 161 2.72 10.33 1.24
C ILE A 161 1.66 10.59 2.31
N GLY A 162 2.02 11.23 3.43
CA GLY A 162 1.08 11.59 4.49
C GLY A 162 0.06 12.67 4.12
N ASN A 163 0.12 13.26 2.92
CA ASN A 163 -0.91 14.15 2.40
C ASN A 163 -1.71 13.52 1.24
N ILE A 164 -1.45 12.24 0.93
CA ILE A 164 -2.02 11.54 -0.21
C ILE A 164 -2.90 10.39 0.27
N VAL A 165 -4.07 10.24 -0.35
CA VAL A 165 -4.99 9.14 -0.09
C VAL A 165 -5.61 8.62 -1.40
N LEU A 166 -6.12 7.39 -1.39
CA LEU A 166 -6.94 6.89 -2.48
C LEU A 166 -8.33 7.53 -2.42
N LEU A 167 -8.85 7.95 -3.56
CA LEU A 167 -10.23 8.43 -3.65
C LEU A 167 -10.82 8.06 -5.00
N ASP A 168 -12.13 7.83 -5.05
CA ASP A 168 -12.78 7.61 -6.33
C ASP A 168 -12.74 8.90 -7.18
N PRO A 169 -12.66 8.79 -8.52
CA PRO A 169 -12.59 9.96 -9.40
C PRO A 169 -13.74 10.94 -9.21
N THR A 170 -14.95 10.45 -8.90
CA THR A 170 -16.13 11.31 -8.82
C THR A 170 -16.04 12.23 -7.61
N ARG A 171 -15.59 11.72 -6.46
CA ARG A 171 -15.34 12.53 -5.26
C ARG A 171 -14.11 13.41 -5.42
N ASN A 172 -13.01 12.88 -5.99
CA ASN A 172 -11.80 13.67 -6.21
C ASN A 172 -12.08 14.89 -7.11
N ASN A 173 -12.81 14.70 -8.23
CA ASN A 173 -13.19 15.80 -9.10
C ASN A 173 -14.07 16.87 -8.41
N LYS A 174 -14.87 16.50 -7.40
CA LYS A 174 -15.69 17.45 -6.62
C LYS A 174 -14.87 18.23 -5.59
N ASN A 175 -13.77 17.65 -5.13
CA ASN A 175 -12.86 18.27 -4.18
C ASN A 175 -12.06 19.42 -4.81
N ASP A 176 -11.58 19.24 -6.05
CA ASP A 176 -10.79 20.24 -6.77
C ASP A 176 -9.65 20.81 -5.86
N ASN A 177 -9.46 22.12 -5.83
CA ASN A 177 -8.43 22.79 -5.01
C ASN A 177 -8.98 23.34 -3.69
N LYS A 178 -10.13 22.85 -3.22
CA LYS A 178 -10.75 23.32 -1.97
C LYS A 178 -9.85 23.07 -0.75
N PRO A 179 -9.95 23.89 0.30
CA PRO A 179 -9.27 23.60 1.56
C PRO A 179 -9.83 22.32 2.20
N PHE A 180 -9.05 21.73 3.12
CA PHE A 180 -9.41 20.48 3.79
C PHE A 180 -10.81 20.52 4.42
N ILE A 181 -11.17 21.64 5.08
CA ILE A 181 -12.44 21.78 5.78
C ILE A 181 -13.66 21.55 4.86
N ASP A 182 -13.54 21.95 3.60
CA ASP A 182 -14.58 21.81 2.59
C ASP A 182 -14.56 20.41 1.92
N LYS A 183 -13.38 19.79 1.84
CA LYS A 183 -13.18 18.44 1.30
C LYS A 183 -13.53 17.35 2.30
N LYS A 184 -13.52 17.65 3.59
CA LYS A 184 -13.62 16.70 4.70
C LYS A 184 -14.76 15.69 4.54
N ASN A 185 -15.95 16.16 4.17
CA ASN A 185 -17.13 15.31 4.00
C ASN A 185 -17.01 14.31 2.84
N SER A 186 -16.11 14.53 1.88
CA SER A 186 -15.84 13.57 0.80
C SER A 186 -15.18 12.29 1.29
N PHE A 187 -14.62 12.27 2.51
CA PHE A 187 -14.04 11.08 3.12
C PHE A 187 -15.06 10.23 3.89
N GLU A 188 -16.29 10.70 4.04
CA GLU A 188 -17.33 9.95 4.73
C GLU A 188 -17.91 8.82 3.85
N ASN A 189 -18.14 7.64 4.46
CA ASN A 189 -18.80 6.48 3.84
C ASN A 189 -18.19 6.05 2.50
N THR A 190 -16.85 6.06 2.38
CA THR A 190 -16.14 5.63 1.17
C THR A 190 -15.83 4.14 1.11
N GLY A 191 -15.93 3.43 2.24
CA GLY A 191 -15.41 2.06 2.39
C GLY A 191 -13.88 1.99 2.50
N ILE A 192 -13.17 3.13 2.40
CA ILE A 192 -11.73 3.20 2.61
C ILE A 192 -11.46 3.44 4.09
N GLY A 193 -10.70 2.55 4.70
CA GLY A 193 -10.52 2.46 6.13
C GLY A 193 -9.88 3.69 6.77
N ILE A 194 -8.83 4.22 6.15
CA ILE A 194 -8.11 5.39 6.68
C ILE A 194 -8.95 6.67 6.61
N HIS A 195 -10.02 6.68 5.81
CA HIS A 195 -10.84 7.88 5.63
C HIS A 195 -11.63 8.26 6.89
N SER A 196 -12.00 7.29 7.75
CA SER A 196 -12.66 7.62 9.01
C SER A 196 -11.77 8.48 9.89
N TRP A 197 -10.49 8.14 9.98
CA TRP A 197 -9.51 8.92 10.73
C TRP A 197 -9.29 10.31 10.12
N ILE A 198 -9.22 10.42 8.78
CA ILE A 198 -9.11 11.72 8.08
C ILE A 198 -10.36 12.57 8.37
N TYR A 199 -11.55 11.99 8.27
CA TYR A 199 -12.83 12.65 8.55
C TYR A 199 -12.96 13.09 10.01
N GLU A 200 -12.26 12.48 10.96
CA GLU A 200 -12.29 12.93 12.36
C GLU A 200 -11.42 14.18 12.61
N GLN A 201 -10.48 14.50 11.71
CA GLN A 201 -9.59 15.64 11.91
C GLN A 201 -10.35 16.97 11.77
N LYS A 202 -10.07 17.92 12.67
CA LYS A 202 -10.69 19.26 12.62
C LYS A 202 -10.02 20.14 11.58
N GLU A 203 -8.72 20.01 11.47
CA GLU A 203 -7.83 20.75 10.57
C GLU A 203 -6.78 19.77 10.02
N TRP A 204 -6.08 20.20 8.97
CA TRP A 204 -5.05 19.39 8.35
C TRP A 204 -3.71 20.11 8.38
N THR A 205 -2.85 19.68 9.30
CA THR A 205 -1.60 20.36 9.65
C THR A 205 -0.39 19.48 9.37
N GLU A 206 0.81 20.01 9.59
CA GLU A 206 2.05 19.23 9.50
C GLU A 206 2.03 18.00 10.43
N GLU A 207 1.41 18.13 11.61
CA GLU A 207 1.26 17.02 12.55
C GLU A 207 0.32 15.94 11.98
N SER A 208 -0.78 16.34 11.33
CA SER A 208 -1.68 15.41 10.63
C SER A 208 -0.93 14.64 9.53
N VAL A 209 -0.12 15.33 8.72
CA VAL A 209 0.69 14.72 7.65
C VAL A 209 1.71 13.75 8.23
N LYS A 210 2.41 14.14 9.31
CA LYS A 210 3.38 13.27 9.98
C LYS A 210 2.69 12.02 10.53
N LYS A 211 1.56 12.19 11.22
CA LYS A 211 0.80 11.07 11.79
C LYS A 211 0.28 10.11 10.73
N LEU A 212 -0.23 10.62 9.62
CA LEU A 212 -0.67 9.77 8.52
C LEU A 212 0.52 9.05 7.85
N THR A 213 1.67 9.73 7.70
CA THR A 213 2.90 9.12 7.19
C THR A 213 3.32 7.92 8.05
N GLU A 214 3.41 8.09 9.37
CA GLU A 214 3.78 7.00 10.27
C GLU A 214 2.72 5.88 10.28
N THR A 215 1.43 6.22 10.17
CA THR A 215 0.37 5.22 10.03
C THR A 215 0.58 4.36 8.78
N TYR A 216 0.96 4.97 7.65
CA TYR A 216 1.29 4.22 6.43
C TYR A 216 2.55 3.39 6.57
N VAL A 217 3.59 3.88 7.23
CA VAL A 217 4.83 3.12 7.48
C VAL A 217 4.52 1.88 8.35
N ASP A 218 3.81 2.06 9.46
CA ASP A 218 3.45 0.99 10.39
C ASP A 218 2.56 -0.07 9.71
N ALA A 219 1.61 0.37 8.89
CA ALA A 219 0.78 -0.52 8.08
C ALA A 219 1.61 -1.26 7.03
N ALA A 220 2.53 -0.57 6.36
CA ALA A 220 3.35 -1.13 5.30
C ALA A 220 4.27 -2.24 5.80
N VAL A 221 5.00 -2.03 6.90
CA VAL A 221 5.91 -3.06 7.44
C VAL A 221 5.16 -4.36 7.79
N LYS A 222 3.91 -4.24 8.25
CA LYS A 222 3.04 -5.40 8.55
C LYS A 222 2.49 -6.05 7.29
N VAL A 223 1.91 -5.26 6.39
CA VAL A 223 1.24 -5.76 5.18
C VAL A 223 2.24 -6.28 4.16
N PHE A 224 3.49 -5.82 4.16
CA PHE A 224 4.53 -6.34 3.27
C PHE A 224 5.49 -7.30 3.99
N SER A 225 5.05 -7.89 5.11
CA SER A 225 5.75 -8.98 5.78
C SER A 225 5.27 -10.35 5.30
N PHE A 226 6.20 -11.31 5.29
CA PHE A 226 5.98 -12.72 4.95
C PHE A 226 6.32 -13.66 6.11
N SER A 227 6.56 -13.13 7.32
CA SER A 227 6.76 -13.92 8.53
C SER A 227 5.46 -14.34 9.21
#